data_AF-A0A812KV14-F1
#
_entry.id   AF-A0A812KV14-F1
#
_cell.length_a   1.000
_cell.length_b   1.000
_cell.length_c   1.000
_cell.angle_alpha   90.00
_cell.angle_beta   90.00
_cell.angle_gamma   90.00
#
_symmetry.space_group_name_H-M   'P 1'
#
loop_
_entity.id
_entity.type
_entity.pdbx_description
1 polymer ?
#
loop_
_entity_poly.entity_id
_entity_poly.type
_entity_poly.pdbx_seq_one_letter_code
_entity_poly.pdbx_strand_id
1 'polypeptide(L)'
;MTASPPSRSRLFRFSLRAYKVTVHVVGKPTSGGWEGTAVEEYVRRLRGRDPAIEVETIFHKADAPLLRALNKLRHPILVLDERGALLDSEEFARLLFARLE
;
A
#
# COMPACT_ATOMS: atom_id res chain seq x y z
N MET A 1 42.51 8.06 32.30
CA MET A 1 41.18 8.57 31.94
C MET A 1 40.76 7.87 30.66
N THR A 2 39.89 6.88 30.78
CA THR A 2 39.56 5.90 29.73
C THR A 2 38.45 6.43 28.82
N ALA A 3 38.73 6.46 27.52
CA ALA A 3 37.75 6.79 26.49
C ALA A 3 36.63 5.73 26.46
N SER A 4 35.39 6.19 26.42
CA SER A 4 34.21 5.32 26.26
C SER A 4 34.07 4.84 24.81
N PRO A 5 33.75 3.55 24.56
CA PRO A 5 33.55 3.03 23.21
C PRO A 5 32.19 3.46 22.61
N PRO A 6 32.04 3.39 21.28
CA PRO A 6 30.99 4.10 20.55
C PRO A 6 29.59 3.54 20.78
N SER A 7 28.61 4.45 20.82
CA SER A 7 27.19 4.15 20.78
C SER A 7 26.88 3.27 19.57
N ARG A 8 26.29 2.10 19.84
CA ARG A 8 25.86 1.13 18.82
C ARG A 8 24.90 1.83 17.87
N SER A 9 25.39 2.18 16.69
CA SER A 9 24.57 2.49 15.53
C SER A 9 23.60 1.33 15.34
N ARG A 10 22.31 1.58 15.56
CA ARG A 10 21.24 0.71 15.08
C ARG A 10 21.38 0.70 13.56
N LEU A 11 22.09 -0.28 13.04
CA LEU A 11 22.00 -0.65 11.64
C LEU A 11 20.54 -1.03 11.41
N PHE A 12 19.77 -0.10 10.86
CA PHE A 12 18.48 -0.41 10.28
C PHE A 12 18.74 -1.52 9.27
N ARG A 13 18.34 -2.75 9.61
CA ARG A 13 18.15 -3.80 8.63
C ARG A 13 17.03 -3.31 7.72
N PHE A 14 17.37 -2.62 6.64
CA PHE A 14 16.43 -2.46 5.55
C PHE A 14 16.30 -3.84 4.92
N SER A 15 15.16 -4.50 5.05
CA SER A 15 14.89 -5.59 4.12
C SER A 15 14.81 -4.99 2.72
N LEU A 16 15.50 -5.60 1.76
CA LEU A 16 15.49 -5.18 0.35
C LEU A 16 14.15 -5.49 -0.35
N ARG A 17 13.15 -5.99 0.38
CA ARG A 17 11.83 -6.31 -0.14
C ARG A 17 10.86 -5.21 0.27
N ALA A 18 10.37 -4.49 -0.73
CA ALA A 18 9.19 -3.64 -0.59
C ALA A 18 8.04 -4.28 -1.35
N TYR A 19 6.86 -4.32 -0.76
CA TYR A 19 5.63 -4.70 -1.45
C TYR A 19 5.06 -3.48 -2.15
N LYS A 20 4.71 -3.62 -3.43
CA LYS A 20 4.05 -2.55 -4.20
C LYS A 20 2.56 -2.84 -4.34
N VAL A 21 1.73 -1.90 -3.93
CA VAL A 21 0.27 -1.95 -4.05
C VAL A 21 -0.20 -0.76 -4.86
N THR A 22 -0.94 -1.00 -5.94
CA THR A 22 -1.55 0.06 -6.75
C THR A 22 -3.06 0.01 -6.59
N VAL A 23 -3.64 1.08 -6.05
CA VAL A 23 -5.09 1.26 -5.91
C VAL A 23 -5.59 2.01 -7.14
N HIS A 24 -6.38 1.36 -7.97
CA HIS A 24 -7.06 2.01 -9.09
C HIS A 24 -8.47 2.41 -8.66
N VAL A 25 -8.83 3.69 -8.81
CA VAL A 25 -10.15 4.19 -8.41
C VAL A 25 -10.76 5.11 -9.47
N VAL A 26 -12.08 5.13 -9.59
CA VAL A 26 -12.79 6.08 -10.44
C VAL A 26 -13.15 7.31 -9.62
N GLY A 27 -12.90 8.49 -10.17
CA GLY A 27 -13.20 9.77 -9.54
C GLY A 27 -12.01 10.71 -9.55
N LYS A 28 -12.02 11.67 -8.63
CA LYS A 28 -10.96 12.66 -8.45
C LYS A 28 -10.24 12.40 -7.13
N PRO A 29 -8.94 12.74 -7.02
CA PRO A 29 -8.26 12.75 -5.73
C PRO A 29 -9.03 13.60 -4.74
N THR A 30 -9.13 13.12 -3.50
CA THR A 30 -9.61 13.94 -2.39
C THR A 30 -8.52 14.94 -2.05
N SER A 31 -8.50 16.07 -2.74
CA SER A 31 -7.56 17.15 -2.47
C SER A 31 -8.11 18.04 -1.35
N GLY A 32 -7.58 17.86 -0.14
CA GLY A 32 -7.99 18.59 1.06
C GLY A 32 -9.05 17.86 1.90
N GLY A 33 -9.31 18.37 3.09
CA GLY A 33 -10.22 17.73 4.06
C GLY A 33 -9.55 16.61 4.85
N TRP A 34 -10.31 16.06 5.80
CA TRP A 34 -9.81 15.04 6.73
C TRP A 34 -9.50 13.71 6.02
N GLU A 35 -10.20 13.38 4.92
CA GLU A 35 -9.93 12.15 4.15
C GLU A 35 -8.54 12.20 3.53
N GLY A 36 -8.15 13.34 2.93
CA GLY A 36 -6.83 13.52 2.33
C GLY A 36 -5.72 13.35 3.34
N THR A 37 -5.84 14.00 4.51
CA THR A 37 -4.88 13.86 5.62
C THR A 37 -4.82 12.42 6.14
N ALA A 38 -5.96 11.73 6.23
CA ALA A 38 -5.99 10.33 6.65
C ALA A 38 -5.23 9.44 5.65
N VAL A 39 -5.46 9.61 4.35
CA VAL A 39 -4.77 8.86 3.29
C VAL A 39 -3.26 9.07 3.39
N GLU A 40 -2.80 10.32 3.48
CA GLU A 40 -1.37 10.64 3.61
C GLU A 40 -0.73 9.96 4.82
N GLU A 41 -1.40 10.01 5.97
CA GLU A 41 -0.93 9.40 7.21
C GLU A 41 -0.87 7.86 7.10
N TYR A 42 -1.88 7.22 6.51
CA TYR A 42 -1.86 5.77 6.30
C TYR A 42 -0.76 5.35 5.33
N VAL A 43 -0.58 6.06 4.21
CA VAL A 43 0.50 5.79 3.25
C VAL A 43 1.86 5.92 3.92
N ARG A 44 2.06 6.95 4.74
CA ARG A 44 3.30 7.15 5.51
C ARG A 44 3.55 6.01 6.50
N ARG A 45 2.53 5.57 7.23
CA ARG A 45 2.63 4.46 8.19
C ARG A 45 2.98 3.14 7.52
N LEU A 46 2.39 2.86 6.36
CA LEU A 46 2.63 1.64 5.58
C LEU A 46 4.06 1.60 5.01
N ARG A 47 4.55 2.73 4.49
CA ARG A 47 5.93 2.85 4.01
C ARG A 47 6.96 2.69 5.14
N GLY A 48 6.63 3.10 6.36
CA GLY A 48 7.51 2.98 7.53
C GLY A 48 7.61 1.59 8.15
N ARG A 49 6.95 0.56 7.57
CA ARG A 49 7.04 -0.83 8.03
C ARG A 49 8.24 -1.56 7.40
N ASP A 50 8.55 -2.74 7.94
CA ASP A 50 9.54 -3.65 7.39
C ASP A 50 8.90 -5.04 7.23
N PRO A 51 8.69 -5.55 5.99
CA PRO A 51 8.98 -4.88 4.71
C PRO A 51 8.09 -3.65 4.46
N ALA A 52 8.62 -2.67 3.71
CA ALA A 52 7.87 -1.46 3.37
C ALA A 52 6.71 -1.79 2.41
N ILE A 53 5.55 -1.16 2.61
CA ILE A 53 4.42 -1.27 1.68
C ILE A 53 4.27 0.07 0.95
N GLU A 54 4.63 0.08 -0.33
CA GLU A 54 4.51 1.23 -1.20
C GLU A 54 3.13 1.27 -1.86
N VAL A 55 2.33 2.26 -1.49
CA VAL A 55 0.98 2.44 -2.04
C VAL A 55 0.98 3.59 -3.05
N GLU A 56 0.49 3.32 -4.24
CA GLU A 56 0.23 4.30 -5.29
C GLU A 56 -1.27 4.30 -5.62
N THR A 57 -1.91 5.47 -5.67
CA THR A 57 -3.33 5.57 -6.08
C THR A 57 -3.43 6.22 -7.46
N ILE A 58 -4.04 5.52 -8.40
CA ILE A 58 -4.29 6.01 -9.77
C ILE A 58 -5.76 6.31 -9.93
N PHE A 59 -6.07 7.59 -10.16
CA PHE A 59 -7.42 8.08 -10.38
C PHE A 59 -7.78 8.04 -11.87
N HIS A 60 -8.91 7.41 -12.17
CA HIS A 60 -9.49 7.31 -13.51
C HIS A 60 -10.72 8.21 -13.60
N LYS A 61 -10.87 8.93 -14.70
CA LYS A 61 -12.01 9.84 -14.89
C LYS A 61 -13.36 9.12 -14.99
N ALA A 62 -13.35 7.86 -15.41
CA ALA A 62 -14.53 7.03 -15.64
C ALA A 62 -14.13 5.55 -15.69
N ASP A 63 -15.13 4.67 -15.77
CA ASP A 63 -14.96 3.21 -15.80
C ASP A 63 -14.21 2.72 -17.04
N ALA A 64 -14.48 3.27 -18.22
CA ALA A 64 -13.82 2.83 -19.45
C ALA A 64 -12.28 3.02 -19.40
N PRO A 65 -11.74 4.17 -18.97
CA PRO A 65 -10.32 4.32 -18.66
C PRO A 65 -9.78 3.31 -17.63
N LEU A 66 -10.51 3.07 -16.54
CA LEU A 66 -10.14 2.08 -15.52
C LEU A 66 -9.99 0.69 -16.15
N LEU A 67 -11.01 0.20 -16.85
CA LEU A 67 -10.99 -1.11 -17.49
C LEU A 67 -9.83 -1.27 -18.49
N ARG A 68 -9.52 -0.23 -19.26
CA ARG A 68 -8.36 -0.23 -20.17
C ARG A 68 -7.03 -0.31 -19.43
N ALA A 69 -6.92 0.29 -18.25
CA ALA A 69 -5.73 0.19 -17.42
C ALA A 69 -5.60 -1.22 -16.82
N LEU A 70 -6.68 -1.77 -16.28
CA LEU A 70 -6.72 -3.09 -15.65
C LEU A 70 -6.39 -4.21 -16.66
N ASN A 71 -6.89 -4.14 -17.89
CA ASN A 71 -6.62 -5.14 -18.94
C ASN A 71 -5.14 -5.25 -19.34
N LYS A 72 -4.31 -4.27 -18.98
CA LYS A 72 -2.87 -4.29 -19.24
C LYS A 72 -2.07 -4.90 -18.09
N LEU A 73 -2.69 -5.08 -16.92
CA LEU A 73 -2.04 -5.62 -15.74
C LEU A 73 -1.92 -7.14 -15.87
N ARG A 74 -0.74 -7.65 -15.51
CA ARG A 74 -0.47 -9.10 -15.44
C ARG A 74 -0.52 -9.64 -14.01
N HIS A 75 -0.68 -8.74 -13.04
CA HIS A 75 -0.73 -9.08 -11.64
C HIS A 75 -2.16 -9.44 -11.21
N PRO A 76 -2.34 -10.25 -10.15
CA PRO A 76 -3.64 -10.49 -9.57
C PRO A 76 -4.34 -9.19 -9.17
N ILE A 77 -5.61 -9.07 -9.50
CA ILE A 77 -6.43 -7.90 -9.19
C ILE A 77 -7.40 -8.27 -8.07
N LEU A 78 -7.45 -7.44 -7.03
CA LEU A 78 -8.46 -7.51 -5.98
C LEU A 78 -9.48 -6.40 -6.25
N VAL A 79 -10.75 -6.79 -6.35
CA VAL A 79 -11.86 -5.87 -6.61
C VAL A 79 -12.67 -5.70 -5.33
N LEU A 80 -12.92 -4.44 -4.95
CA LEU A 80 -13.83 -4.10 -3.85
C LEU A 80 -15.24 -4.00 -4.44
N ASP A 81 -16.11 -4.94 -4.06
CA ASP A 81 -17.49 -5.04 -4.54
C ASP A 81 -18.40 -5.42 -3.36
N GLU A 82 -19.56 -4.78 -3.25
CA GLU A 82 -20.57 -5.06 -2.22
C GLU A 82 -21.12 -6.49 -2.29
N ARG A 83 -21.00 -7.14 -3.45
CA ARG A 83 -21.42 -8.53 -3.70
C ARG A 83 -20.28 -9.53 -3.47
N GLY A 84 -19.10 -9.04 -3.11
CA GLY A 84 -17.91 -9.85 -2.88
C GLY A 84 -17.99 -10.69 -1.61
N ALA A 85 -16.95 -11.50 -1.39
CA ALA A 85 -16.78 -12.21 -0.13
C ALA A 85 -16.51 -11.21 1.00
N LEU A 86 -17.22 -11.35 2.12
CA LEU A 86 -16.91 -10.63 3.34
C LEU A 86 -15.76 -11.36 4.04
N LEU A 87 -14.66 -10.63 4.23
CA LEU A 87 -13.47 -11.13 4.91
C LEU A 87 -13.25 -10.31 6.17
N ASP A 88 -12.86 -10.97 7.26
CA ASP A 88 -12.30 -10.26 8.40
C ASP A 88 -10.87 -9.74 8.11
N SER A 89 -10.29 -9.04 9.07
CA SER A 89 -8.95 -8.44 8.90
C SER A 89 -7.83 -9.49 8.74
N GLU A 90 -7.93 -10.65 9.39
CA GLU A 90 -6.92 -11.71 9.31
C GLU A 90 -7.04 -12.50 8.00
N GLU A 91 -8.26 -12.77 7.56
CA GLU A 91 -8.56 -13.37 6.25
C GLU A 91 -8.08 -12.47 5.12
N PHE A 92 -8.37 -11.18 5.18
CA PHE A 92 -7.89 -10.22 4.19
C PHE A 92 -6.36 -10.14 4.17
N ALA A 93 -5.71 -10.07 5.34
CA ALA A 93 -4.25 -10.04 5.42
C ALA A 93 -3.62 -11.28 4.78
N ARG A 94 -4.12 -12.48 5.11
CA ARG A 94 -3.66 -13.74 4.51
C ARG A 94 -3.81 -13.73 2.98
N LEU A 95 -4.98 -13.31 2.49
CA LEU A 95 -5.26 -13.24 1.07
C LEU A 95 -4.38 -12.22 0.34
N LEU A 96 -4.15 -11.04 0.92
CA LEU A 96 -3.33 -9.99 0.34
C LEU A 96 -1.85 -10.40 0.27
N PHE A 97 -1.27 -10.84 1.39
CA PHE A 97 0.16 -11.17 1.44
C PHE A 97 0.51 -12.41 0.61
N ALA A 98 -0.39 -13.39 0.50
CA ALA A 98 -0.21 -14.54 -0.41
C ALA A 98 -0.14 -14.12 -1.90
N ARG A 99 -0.56 -12.91 -2.25
CA ARG A 99 -0.49 -12.36 -3.62
C ARG A 99 0.66 -11.37 -3.82
N LEU A 100 1.32 -10.95 -2.74
CA LEU A 100 2.43 -10.01 -2.75
C LEU A 100 3.80 -10.70 -2.65
N GLU A 101 3.84 -11.96 -2.24
CA GLU A 101 5.02 -12.85 -2.27
C GLU A 101 5.31 -13.41 -3.68
#